data_AF-A0A0J9SK60-F1
#
_entry.id   AF-A0A0J9SK60-F1
#
_cell.length_a   1.000
_cell.length_b   1.000
_cell.length_c   1.000
_cell.angle_alpha   90.00
_cell.angle_beta   90.00
_cell.angle_gamma   90.00
#
_symmetry.space_group_name_H-M   'P 1'
#
loop_
_entity.id
_entity.type
_entity.pdbx_description
1 polymer ?
#
loop_
_entity_poly.entity_id
_entity_poly.type
_entity_poly.pdbx_seq_one_letter_code
_entity_poly.pdbx_strand_id
1 'polypeptide(L)'
;MEPIRGNTIIKERMLYDTFYEFKKLIIRHYSFLQHGKDKCCNYINYWLNKKVRESDYRVDKQNFEIFDKFMRVDAKIKGSSIDCVSKLSYMDTDTFEKMKKLYDLYDYFSDLKKSENPSSLCKNISFLAEKYESAFKKCNENDNYFCKMLTSLKDIKQKNWKEKHQHWKTKQKYWKEKHNYWKSKYGKTVTEHYQNPQNNFHNHYHDHYHY
;
A
#
# COMPACT_ATOMS: atom_id res chain seq x y z
N MET A 1 -32.24 9.04 32.95
CA MET A 1 -31.69 8.07 31.98
C MET A 1 -31.58 8.79 30.65
N GLU A 2 -30.37 9.01 30.13
CA GLU A 2 -30.23 9.49 28.76
C GLU A 2 -30.66 8.38 27.78
N PRO A 3 -31.35 8.71 26.68
CA PRO A 3 -31.68 7.71 25.67
C PRO A 3 -30.40 7.24 25.00
N ILE A 4 -30.24 5.93 24.82
CA ILE A 4 -29.20 5.35 23.95
C ILE A 4 -29.44 5.91 22.55
N ARG A 5 -28.75 7.00 22.18
CA ARG A 5 -28.91 7.62 20.87
C ARG A 5 -28.39 6.63 19.82
N GLY A 6 -29.32 6.00 19.12
CA GLY A 6 -29.04 5.27 17.88
C GLY A 6 -28.39 6.18 16.82
N ASN A 7 -27.94 5.57 15.74
CA ASN A 7 -27.43 6.32 14.60
C ASN A 7 -28.56 7.15 13.96
N THR A 8 -28.19 8.29 13.38
CA THR A 8 -29.09 8.99 12.43
C THR A 8 -29.13 8.20 11.11
N ILE A 9 -30.15 8.41 10.27
CA ILE A 9 -30.28 7.76 8.95
C ILE A 9 -28.99 7.89 8.11
N ILE A 10 -28.33 9.05 8.16
CA ILE A 10 -27.05 9.29 7.46
C ILE A 10 -25.95 8.36 7.99
N LYS A 11 -25.83 8.22 9.31
CA LYS A 11 -24.83 7.36 9.95
C LYS A 11 -25.11 5.88 9.69
N GLU A 12 -26.38 5.48 9.66
CA GLU A 12 -26.78 4.12 9.26
C GLU A 12 -26.38 3.81 7.83
N ARG A 13 -26.54 4.77 6.89
CA ARG A 13 -26.08 4.62 5.52
C ARG A 13 -24.57 4.41 5.43
N MET A 14 -23.78 5.19 6.16
CA MET A 14 -22.32 5.03 6.19
C MET A 14 -21.89 3.66 6.76
N LEU A 15 -22.61 3.17 7.78
CA LEU A 15 -22.38 1.85 8.34
C LEU A 15 -22.76 0.75 7.33
N TYR A 16 -23.88 0.90 6.61
CA TYR A 16 -24.27 0.02 5.51
C TYR A 16 -23.21 -0.05 4.41
N ASP A 17 -22.68 1.10 3.98
CA ASP A 17 -21.61 1.16 2.99
C ASP A 17 -20.34 0.44 3.49
N THR A 18 -20.05 0.56 4.79
CA THR A 18 -18.95 -0.19 5.42
C THR A 18 -19.19 -1.70 5.37
N PHE A 19 -20.38 -2.19 5.69
CA PHE A 19 -20.72 -3.61 5.58
C PHE A 19 -20.63 -4.12 4.14
N TYR A 20 -21.04 -3.30 3.17
CA TYR A 20 -20.98 -3.65 1.76
C TYR A 20 -19.53 -3.84 1.28
N GLU A 21 -18.63 -2.90 1.62
CA GLU A 21 -17.21 -3.01 1.28
C GLU A 21 -16.52 -4.14 2.07
N PHE A 22 -16.87 -4.32 3.34
CA PHE A 22 -16.40 -5.44 4.15
C PHE A 22 -16.73 -6.79 3.51
N LYS A 23 -17.98 -6.96 3.06
CA LYS A 23 -18.42 -8.16 2.33
C LYS A 23 -17.58 -8.40 1.08
N LYS A 24 -17.30 -7.35 0.28
CA LYS A 24 -16.44 -7.48 -0.90
C LYS A 24 -15.04 -7.96 -0.54
N LEU A 25 -14.47 -7.50 0.57
CA LEU A 25 -13.13 -7.95 1.01
C LEU A 25 -13.13 -9.43 1.40
N ILE A 26 -14.17 -9.90 2.10
CA ILE A 26 -14.28 -11.30 2.55
C ILE A 26 -14.49 -12.28 1.40
N ILE A 27 -15.32 -11.93 0.39
CA ILE A 27 -15.63 -12.83 -0.73
C ILE A 27 -14.53 -12.89 -1.80
N ARG A 28 -13.43 -12.14 -1.66
CA ARG A 28 -12.29 -12.16 -2.60
C ARG A 28 -11.42 -13.40 -2.41
N HIS A 29 -11.96 -14.57 -2.74
CA HIS A 29 -11.29 -15.87 -2.56
C HIS A 29 -9.85 -15.91 -3.08
N TYR A 30 -9.58 -15.29 -4.23
CA TYR A 30 -8.24 -15.24 -4.81
C TYR A 30 -7.18 -14.62 -3.89
N SER A 31 -7.51 -13.53 -3.18
CA SER A 31 -6.57 -12.88 -2.26
C SER A 31 -6.19 -13.80 -1.09
N PHE A 32 -7.14 -14.58 -0.59
CA PHE A 32 -6.91 -15.54 0.50
C PHE A 32 -6.03 -16.71 0.06
N LEU A 33 -6.19 -17.19 -1.17
CA LEU A 33 -5.31 -18.21 -1.76
C LEU A 33 -3.88 -17.69 -1.95
N GLN A 34 -3.75 -16.46 -2.46
CA GLN A 34 -2.45 -15.88 -2.79
C GLN A 34 -1.64 -15.45 -1.55
N HIS A 35 -2.29 -14.85 -0.56
CA HIS A 35 -1.60 -14.21 0.57
C HIS A 35 -1.75 -14.98 1.89
N GLY A 36 -2.66 -15.96 1.94
CA GLY A 36 -2.94 -16.76 3.12
C GLY A 36 -3.98 -16.10 4.05
N LYS A 37 -4.75 -16.96 4.70
CA LYS A 37 -5.90 -16.59 5.54
C LYS A 37 -5.58 -15.55 6.61
N ASP A 38 -4.56 -15.81 7.44
CA ASP A 38 -4.24 -14.93 8.57
C ASP A 38 -3.85 -13.53 8.14
N LYS A 39 -3.06 -13.38 7.07
CA LYS A 39 -2.64 -12.07 6.57
C LYS A 39 -3.83 -11.27 6.04
N CYS A 40 -4.72 -11.92 5.30
CA CYS A 40 -5.94 -11.31 4.80
C CYS A 40 -6.87 -10.88 5.95
N CYS A 41 -7.11 -11.75 6.93
CA CYS A 41 -7.98 -11.41 8.07
C CYS A 41 -7.39 -10.28 8.93
N ASN A 42 -6.08 -10.27 9.16
CA ASN A 42 -5.42 -9.18 9.90
C ASN A 42 -5.56 -7.83 9.16
N TYR A 43 -5.38 -7.83 7.84
CA TYR A 43 -5.60 -6.64 7.02
C TYR A 43 -7.05 -6.15 7.08
N ILE A 44 -8.01 -7.06 6.97
CA ILE A 44 -9.45 -6.73 7.05
C ILE A 44 -9.78 -6.15 8.43
N ASN A 45 -9.23 -6.71 9.51
CA ASN A 45 -9.44 -6.16 10.85
C ASN A 45 -8.86 -4.74 10.98
N TYR A 46 -7.66 -4.50 10.44
CA TYR A 46 -7.07 -3.15 10.39
C TYR A 46 -7.96 -2.19 9.58
N TRP A 47 -8.42 -2.60 8.40
CA TRP A 47 -9.28 -1.77 7.54
C TRP A 47 -10.59 -1.40 8.25
N LEU A 48 -11.23 -2.34 8.95
CA LEU A 48 -12.42 -2.06 9.76
C LEU A 48 -12.14 -1.06 10.87
N ASN A 49 -11.07 -1.26 11.64
CA ASN A 49 -10.67 -0.33 12.70
C ASN A 49 -10.40 1.09 12.17
N LYS A 50 -9.76 1.20 11.00
CA LYS A 50 -9.55 2.47 10.31
C LYS A 50 -10.88 3.11 9.92
N LYS A 51 -11.77 2.35 9.28
CA LYS A 51 -13.10 2.85 8.85
C LYS A 51 -13.95 3.33 10.02
N VAL A 52 -14.01 2.55 11.10
CA VAL A 52 -14.74 2.93 12.30
C VAL A 52 -14.22 4.25 12.88
N ARG A 53 -12.89 4.38 13.01
CA ARG A 53 -12.25 5.60 13.58
C ARG A 53 -12.35 6.84 12.69
N GLU A 54 -12.44 6.66 11.37
CA GLU A 54 -12.59 7.74 10.39
C GLU A 54 -14.06 8.10 10.11
N SER A 55 -15.01 7.37 10.69
CA SER A 55 -16.43 7.53 10.44
C SER A 55 -17.18 8.23 11.57
N ASP A 56 -18.32 8.82 11.24
CA ASP A 56 -19.22 9.44 12.21
C ASP A 56 -20.28 8.48 12.78
N TYR A 57 -20.34 7.23 12.28
CA TYR A 57 -21.26 6.23 12.80
C TYR A 57 -20.77 5.69 14.15
N ARG A 58 -21.71 5.36 15.04
CA ARG A 58 -21.42 5.00 16.43
C ARG A 58 -21.02 3.53 16.57
N VAL A 59 -19.87 3.17 16.00
CA VAL A 59 -19.20 1.89 16.31
C VAL A 59 -17.95 2.18 17.13
N ASP A 60 -17.77 1.45 18.22
CA ASP A 60 -16.66 1.56 19.14
C ASP A 60 -16.30 0.18 19.71
N LYS A 61 -15.44 0.15 20.73
CA LYS A 61 -15.00 -1.09 21.37
C LYS A 61 -16.16 -1.95 21.89
N GLN A 62 -17.25 -1.35 22.37
CA GLN A 62 -18.36 -2.05 23.01
C GLN A 62 -19.24 -2.79 22.00
N ASN A 63 -19.33 -2.30 20.77
CA ASN A 63 -20.24 -2.84 19.75
C ASN A 63 -19.53 -3.28 18.45
N PHE A 64 -18.21 -3.34 18.43
CA PHE A 64 -17.42 -3.81 17.28
C PHE A 64 -17.77 -5.24 16.84
N GLU A 65 -18.30 -6.07 17.75
CA GLU A 65 -18.81 -7.42 17.46
C GLU A 65 -19.92 -7.45 16.40
N ILE A 66 -20.50 -6.30 16.04
CA ILE A 66 -21.47 -6.19 14.95
C ILE A 66 -20.92 -6.71 13.61
N PHE A 67 -19.61 -6.57 13.36
CA PHE A 67 -18.98 -7.11 12.15
C PHE A 67 -18.91 -8.63 12.14
N ASP A 68 -18.67 -9.26 13.30
CA ASP A 68 -18.77 -10.72 13.44
C ASP A 68 -20.22 -11.18 13.20
N LYS A 69 -21.18 -10.54 13.88
CA LYS A 69 -22.61 -10.86 13.70
C LYS A 69 -23.02 -10.77 12.23
N PHE A 70 -22.60 -9.72 11.54
CA PHE A 70 -22.84 -9.55 10.10
C PHE A 70 -22.28 -10.71 9.27
N MET A 71 -21.04 -11.15 9.51
CA MET A 71 -20.46 -12.30 8.79
C MET A 71 -21.27 -13.57 8.96
N ARG A 72 -21.82 -13.81 10.16
CA ARG A 72 -22.58 -15.03 10.48
C ARG A 72 -23.97 -15.07 9.86
N VAL A 73 -24.58 -13.90 9.65
CA VAL A 73 -25.94 -13.81 9.08
C VAL A 73 -25.93 -13.63 7.56
N ASP A 74 -24.87 -13.08 6.96
CA ASP A 74 -24.80 -12.93 5.50
C ASP A 74 -24.63 -14.29 4.83
N ALA A 75 -25.64 -14.71 4.06
CA ALA A 75 -25.67 -16.02 3.43
C ALA A 75 -24.49 -16.29 2.47
N LYS A 76 -23.98 -15.26 1.78
CA LYS A 76 -22.84 -15.41 0.87
C LYS A 76 -21.53 -15.61 1.64
N ILE A 77 -21.39 -14.93 2.77
CA ILE A 77 -20.21 -15.09 3.65
C ILE A 77 -20.28 -16.43 4.37
N LYS A 78 -21.44 -16.83 4.90
CA LYS A 78 -21.65 -18.11 5.58
C LYS A 78 -21.35 -19.32 4.69
N GLY A 79 -21.62 -19.21 3.38
CA GLY A 79 -21.27 -20.24 2.40
C GLY A 79 -19.79 -20.24 1.97
N SER A 80 -19.00 -19.26 2.41
CA SER A 80 -17.57 -19.18 2.14
C SER A 80 -16.79 -20.03 3.14
N SER A 81 -15.76 -20.74 2.67
CA SER A 81 -14.79 -21.42 3.56
C SER A 81 -13.86 -20.43 4.30
N ILE A 82 -13.98 -19.13 4.02
CA ILE A 82 -13.17 -18.07 4.60
C ILE A 82 -13.85 -17.56 5.87
N ASP A 83 -13.19 -17.82 7.00
CA ASP A 83 -13.62 -17.36 8.30
C ASP A 83 -12.57 -16.45 8.97
N CYS A 84 -12.88 -15.16 9.08
CA CYS A 84 -12.05 -14.18 9.80
C CYS A 84 -12.59 -13.85 11.19
N VAL A 85 -13.68 -14.48 11.64
CA VAL A 85 -14.43 -14.12 12.86
C VAL A 85 -13.53 -14.00 14.08
N SER A 86 -12.67 -15.00 14.32
CA SER A 86 -11.75 -15.01 15.47
C SER A 86 -10.64 -13.95 15.43
N LYS A 87 -10.51 -13.22 14.31
CA LYS A 87 -9.49 -12.18 14.10
C LYS A 87 -10.06 -10.77 14.11
N LEU A 88 -11.39 -10.61 14.05
CA LEU A 88 -12.03 -9.30 14.07
C LEU A 88 -12.15 -8.80 15.50
N SER A 89 -11.49 -7.69 15.80
CA SER A 89 -11.47 -7.11 17.13
C SER A 89 -11.16 -5.62 17.05
N TYR A 90 -11.77 -4.85 17.95
CA TYR A 90 -11.43 -3.44 18.11
C TYR A 90 -9.99 -3.33 18.65
N MET A 91 -9.12 -2.68 17.89
CA MET A 91 -7.74 -2.41 18.28
C MET A 91 -7.72 -1.22 19.26
N ASP A 92 -7.00 -1.37 20.36
CA ASP A 92 -6.65 -0.22 21.17
C ASP A 92 -5.86 0.82 20.34
N THR A 93 -5.84 2.05 20.83
CA THR A 93 -5.28 3.18 20.07
C THR A 93 -3.79 3.00 19.76
N ASP A 94 -3.00 2.40 20.65
CA ASP A 94 -1.57 2.20 20.41
C ASP A 94 -1.33 1.16 19.32
N THR A 95 -2.00 0.00 19.41
CA THR A 95 -1.96 -1.04 18.39
C THR A 95 -2.41 -0.51 17.02
N PHE A 96 -3.51 0.24 16.98
CA PHE A 96 -4.03 0.82 15.75
C PHE A 96 -3.04 1.78 15.10
N GLU A 97 -2.48 2.73 15.87
CA GLU A 97 -1.54 3.72 15.33
C GLU A 97 -0.26 3.08 14.79
N LYS A 98 0.20 2.00 15.42
CA LYS A 98 1.33 1.20 14.92
C LYS A 98 1.00 0.50 13.61
N MET A 99 -0.14 -0.18 13.53
CA MET A 99 -0.58 -0.80 12.27
C MET A 99 -0.78 0.23 11.16
N LYS A 100 -1.39 1.38 11.48
CA LYS A 100 -1.58 2.47 10.54
C LYS A 100 -0.26 2.93 9.93
N LYS A 101 0.76 3.18 10.76
CA LYS A 101 2.10 3.52 10.27
C LYS A 101 2.71 2.46 9.36
N LEU A 102 2.55 1.17 9.68
CA LEU A 102 3.04 0.08 8.82
C LEU A 102 2.37 0.10 7.44
N TYR A 103 1.03 0.19 7.41
CA TYR A 103 0.28 0.18 6.17
C TYR A 103 0.52 1.46 5.35
N ASP A 104 0.55 2.64 5.98
CA ASP A 104 0.88 3.90 5.30
C ASP A 104 2.28 3.85 4.66
N LEU A 105 3.26 3.23 5.35
CA LEU A 105 4.61 3.01 4.80
C LEU A 105 4.63 2.03 3.62
N TYR A 106 3.79 0.99 3.69
CA TYR A 106 3.67 -0.01 2.64
C TYR A 106 2.97 0.55 1.39
N ASP A 107 1.88 1.29 1.57
CA ASP A 107 1.13 1.93 0.50
C ASP A 107 1.98 2.98 -0.20
N TYR A 108 2.64 3.85 0.56
CA TYR A 108 3.57 4.83 0.01
C TYR A 108 4.68 4.16 -0.81
N PHE A 109 5.29 3.08 -0.29
CA PHE A 109 6.28 2.32 -1.05
C PHE A 109 5.71 1.68 -2.33
N SER A 110 4.50 1.13 -2.25
CA SER A 110 3.83 0.48 -3.38
C SER A 110 3.52 1.48 -4.50
N ASP A 111 3.13 2.70 -4.15
CA ASP A 111 2.87 3.77 -5.11
C ASP A 111 4.17 4.31 -5.71
N LEU A 112 5.22 4.46 -4.91
CA LEU A 112 6.55 4.79 -5.43
C LEU A 112 7.09 3.74 -6.39
N LYS A 113 6.77 2.45 -6.18
CA LYS A 113 7.19 1.39 -7.09
C LYS A 113 6.60 1.57 -8.50
N LYS A 114 5.37 2.09 -8.59
CA LYS A 114 4.64 2.37 -9.84
C LYS A 114 5.07 3.68 -10.51
N SER A 115 5.71 4.60 -9.76
CA SER A 115 6.15 5.88 -10.32
C SER A 115 7.29 5.71 -11.33
N GLU A 116 7.11 6.30 -12.52
CA GLU A 116 8.09 6.27 -13.60
C GLU A 116 8.97 7.52 -13.67
N ASN A 117 8.63 8.59 -12.92
CA ASN A 117 9.35 9.86 -12.97
C ASN A 117 10.64 9.82 -12.11
N PRO A 118 11.84 9.87 -12.72
CA PRO A 118 13.11 9.77 -11.98
C PRO A 118 13.36 10.91 -10.99
N SER A 119 12.89 12.12 -11.30
CA SER A 119 13.13 13.31 -10.46
C SER A 119 12.29 13.31 -9.18
N SER A 120 11.07 12.78 -9.24
CA SER A 120 10.23 12.60 -8.04
C SER A 120 10.71 11.42 -7.20
N LEU A 121 11.30 10.39 -7.81
CA LEU A 121 11.81 9.21 -7.11
C LEU A 121 12.84 9.56 -6.03
N CYS A 122 13.84 10.42 -6.29
CA CYS A 122 14.86 10.78 -5.29
C CYS A 122 14.27 11.52 -4.08
N LYS A 123 13.40 12.51 -4.32
CA LYS A 123 12.71 13.25 -3.24
C LYS A 123 11.81 12.32 -2.41
N ASN A 124 11.07 11.47 -3.11
CA ASN A 124 10.16 10.52 -2.49
C ASN A 124 10.88 9.42 -1.67
N ILE A 125 12.06 8.98 -2.09
CA ILE A 125 12.88 8.03 -1.33
C ILE A 125 13.35 8.66 -0.01
N SER A 126 13.78 9.92 -0.05
CA SER A 126 14.22 10.64 1.15
C SER A 126 13.06 10.76 2.16
N PHE A 127 11.88 11.16 1.69
CA PHE A 127 10.68 11.22 2.52
C PHE A 127 10.23 9.85 3.05
N LEU A 128 10.39 8.78 2.26
CA LEU A 128 10.12 7.41 2.73
C LEU A 128 11.08 6.99 3.84
N ALA A 129 12.37 7.36 3.74
CA ALA A 129 13.36 7.10 4.78
C ALA A 129 13.00 7.84 6.07
N GLU A 130 12.63 9.11 6.00
CA GLU A 130 12.19 9.90 7.16
C GLU A 130 10.96 9.29 7.85
N LYS A 131 9.95 8.88 7.07
CA LYS A 131 8.76 8.19 7.61
C LYS A 131 9.13 6.87 8.27
N TYR A 132 10.05 6.12 7.67
CA TYR A 132 10.52 4.85 8.21
C TYR A 132 11.23 5.07 9.55
N GLU A 133 12.20 5.98 9.61
CA GLU A 133 12.93 6.31 10.85
C GLU A 133 11.99 6.79 11.96
N SER A 134 11.00 7.63 11.62
CA SER A 134 9.96 8.06 12.56
C SER A 134 9.08 6.92 13.07
N ALA A 135 8.80 5.91 12.24
CA ALA A 135 8.11 4.69 12.68
C ALA A 135 9.03 3.82 13.55
N PHE A 136 10.29 3.66 13.15
CA PHE A 136 11.28 2.84 13.84
C PHE A 136 11.64 3.39 15.22
N LYS A 137 11.64 4.71 15.44
CA LYS A 137 11.79 5.31 16.78
C LYS A 137 10.73 4.86 17.78
N LYS A 138 9.57 4.38 17.32
CA LYS A 138 8.53 3.82 18.20
C LYS A 138 8.75 2.36 18.54
N CYS A 139 9.82 1.75 18.03
CA CYS A 139 10.24 0.43 18.46
C CYS A 139 10.77 0.47 19.88
N ASN A 140 10.12 -0.29 20.75
CA ASN A 140 10.66 -0.64 22.06
C ASN A 140 10.84 -2.17 22.11
N GLU A 141 11.70 -2.65 23.01
CA GLU A 141 12.03 -4.08 23.14
C GLU A 141 10.81 -4.97 23.43
N ASN A 142 9.74 -4.37 23.98
CA ASN A 142 8.49 -5.06 24.32
C ASN A 142 7.55 -5.24 23.12
N ASP A 143 7.68 -4.48 22.04
CA ASP A 143 6.85 -4.61 20.83
C ASP A 143 7.59 -5.31 19.69
N ASN A 144 7.81 -6.59 19.93
CA ASN A 144 8.57 -7.45 19.02
C ASN A 144 7.92 -7.54 17.63
N TYR A 145 6.59 -7.49 17.54
CA TYR A 145 5.90 -7.70 16.26
C TYR A 145 5.99 -6.49 15.34
N PHE A 146 5.65 -5.28 15.82
CA PHE A 146 5.75 -4.06 15.01
C PHE A 146 7.18 -3.85 14.48
N CYS A 147 8.18 -4.09 15.34
CA CYS A 147 9.59 -3.95 14.98
C CYS A 147 10.04 -5.01 13.99
N LYS A 148 9.66 -6.28 14.17
CA LYS A 148 9.90 -7.34 13.17
C LYS A 148 9.32 -6.99 11.81
N MET A 149 8.12 -6.41 11.77
CA MET A 149 7.48 -6.01 10.51
C MET A 149 8.19 -4.82 9.86
N LEU A 150 8.61 -3.82 10.62
CA LEU A 150 9.43 -2.72 10.08
C LEU A 150 10.78 -3.21 9.53
N THR A 151 11.44 -4.15 10.20
CA THR A 151 12.68 -4.76 9.71
C THR A 151 12.43 -5.53 8.42
N SER A 152 11.38 -6.35 8.38
CA SER A 152 10.99 -7.09 7.16
C SER A 152 10.70 -6.16 5.99
N LEU A 153 10.02 -5.04 6.24
CA LEU A 153 9.77 -4.01 5.23
C LEU A 153 11.05 -3.39 4.71
N LYS A 154 12.05 -3.14 5.57
CA LYS A 154 13.38 -2.61 5.19
C LYS A 154 14.15 -3.58 4.30
N ASP A 155 14.08 -4.87 4.59
CA ASP A 155 14.81 -5.90 3.82
C ASP A 155 14.22 -6.07 2.41
N ILE A 156 12.88 -6.17 2.31
CA ILE A 156 12.16 -6.21 1.02
C ILE A 156 12.52 -4.99 0.17
N LYS A 157 12.56 -3.83 0.81
CA LYS A 157 12.93 -2.55 0.23
C LYS A 157 14.35 -2.56 -0.34
N GLN A 158 15.35 -2.89 0.47
CA GLN A 158 16.75 -2.94 0.03
C GLN A 158 16.95 -3.87 -1.16
N LYS A 159 16.29 -5.03 -1.16
CA LYS A 159 16.33 -5.97 -2.29
C LYS A 159 15.76 -5.35 -3.57
N ASN A 160 14.55 -4.79 -3.51
CA ASN A 160 13.88 -4.18 -4.66
C ASN A 160 14.67 -3.01 -5.27
N TRP A 161 15.30 -2.16 -4.44
CA TRP A 161 16.12 -1.06 -4.96
C TRP A 161 17.42 -1.53 -5.59
N LYS A 162 18.07 -2.57 -5.04
CA LYS A 162 19.24 -3.19 -5.67
C LYS A 162 18.89 -3.71 -7.07
N GLU A 163 17.74 -4.36 -7.22
CA GLU A 163 17.24 -4.86 -8.51
C GLU A 163 16.93 -3.72 -9.49
N LYS A 164 16.18 -2.69 -9.08
CA LYS A 164 15.91 -1.52 -9.93
C LYS A 164 17.20 -0.80 -10.34
N HIS A 165 18.14 -0.60 -9.42
CA HIS A 165 19.42 0.04 -9.72
C HIS A 165 20.22 -0.76 -10.75
N GLN A 166 20.29 -2.09 -10.63
CA GLN A 166 20.93 -2.95 -11.63
C GLN A 166 20.24 -2.85 -13.01
N HIS A 167 18.91 -2.85 -13.04
CA HIS A 167 18.16 -2.67 -14.30
C HIS A 167 18.54 -1.36 -15.01
N TRP A 168 18.55 -0.24 -14.29
CA TRP A 168 18.94 1.06 -14.84
C TRP A 168 20.40 1.10 -15.30
N LYS A 169 21.31 0.47 -14.54
CA LYS A 169 22.73 0.33 -14.92
C LYS A 169 22.89 -0.44 -16.23
N THR A 170 22.16 -1.54 -16.41
CA THR A 170 22.15 -2.32 -17.64
C THR A 170 21.57 -1.54 -18.82
N LYS A 171 20.44 -0.84 -18.61
CA LYS A 171 19.83 0.02 -19.64
C LYS A 171 20.79 1.14 -20.09
N GLN A 172 21.47 1.78 -19.14
CA GLN A 172 22.48 2.81 -19.44
C GLN A 172 23.66 2.23 -20.25
N LYS A 173 24.14 1.04 -19.89
CA LYS A 173 25.20 0.35 -20.64
C LYS A 173 24.78 0.07 -22.08
N TYR A 174 23.59 -0.49 -22.28
CA TYR A 174 23.01 -0.73 -23.60
C TYR A 174 22.94 0.55 -24.45
N TRP A 175 22.47 1.67 -23.88
CA TRP A 175 22.41 2.94 -24.61
C TRP A 175 23.79 3.51 -24.94
N LYS A 176 24.79 3.35 -24.06
CA LYS A 176 26.19 3.72 -24.34
C LYS A 176 26.76 2.89 -25.50
N GLU A 177 26.55 1.58 -25.49
CA GLU A 177 26.99 0.67 -26.55
C GLU A 177 26.34 1.02 -27.89
N LYS A 178 25.01 1.26 -27.89
CA LYS A 178 24.26 1.70 -29.07
C LYS A 178 24.79 3.03 -29.59
N HIS A 179 25.00 4.02 -28.72
CA HIS A 179 25.58 5.31 -29.09
C HIS A 179 26.98 5.15 -29.72
N ASN A 180 27.84 4.30 -29.13
CA ASN A 180 29.17 4.03 -29.67
C ASN A 180 29.14 3.34 -31.04
N TYR A 181 28.24 2.36 -31.23
CA TYR A 181 28.00 1.72 -32.53
C TYR A 181 27.58 2.73 -33.59
N TRP A 182 26.60 3.58 -33.28
CA TRP A 182 26.13 4.62 -34.20
C TRP A 182 27.24 5.61 -34.56
N LYS A 183 28.00 6.07 -33.56
CA LYS A 183 29.16 6.95 -33.75
C LYS A 183 30.24 6.32 -34.63
N SER A 184 30.47 5.01 -34.51
CA SER A 184 31.43 4.27 -35.33
C SER A 184 30.96 4.08 -36.77
N LYS A 185 29.64 3.91 -36.99
CA LYS A 185 29.08 3.58 -38.30
C LYS A 185 28.80 4.80 -39.16
N TYR A 186 28.46 5.94 -38.57
CA TYR A 186 27.97 7.12 -39.29
C TYR A 186 28.84 8.38 -39.11
N GLY A 187 29.94 8.32 -38.35
CA GLY A 187 30.86 9.45 -38.18
C GLY A 187 30.33 10.57 -37.26
N LYS A 188 31.19 11.55 -36.98
CA LYS A 188 31.08 12.54 -35.88
C LYS A 188 30.03 13.66 -36.05
N THR A 189 29.13 13.62 -37.02
CA THR A 189 28.11 14.68 -37.19
C THR A 189 26.80 14.30 -36.52
N VAL A 190 26.79 14.32 -35.18
CA VAL A 190 25.55 14.38 -34.38
C VAL A 190 25.71 15.49 -33.35
N THR A 191 26.02 16.71 -33.82
CA THR A 191 26.08 17.89 -32.96
C THR A 191 24.72 18.59 -32.81
N GLU A 192 23.69 18.18 -33.55
CA GLU A 192 22.39 18.87 -33.53
C GLU A 192 21.29 18.18 -32.71
N HIS A 193 21.55 17.02 -32.07
CA HIS A 193 20.50 16.32 -31.33
C HIS A 193 20.73 16.12 -29.82
N TYR A 194 21.89 16.47 -29.27
CA TYR A 194 22.21 16.17 -27.87
C TYR A 194 23.01 17.24 -27.10
N GLN A 195 22.91 18.52 -27.47
CA GLN A 195 23.38 19.60 -26.57
C GLN A 195 22.30 19.97 -25.55
N ASN A 196 22.12 19.10 -24.54
CA ASN A 196 21.86 19.41 -23.11
C ASN A 196 21.19 18.21 -22.41
N PRO A 197 21.97 17.28 -21.80
CA PRO A 197 21.40 16.13 -21.11
C PRO A 197 20.77 16.45 -19.74
N GLN A 198 20.80 17.71 -19.27
CA GLN A 198 20.20 18.09 -17.99
C GLN A 198 18.78 18.66 -18.10
N ASN A 199 18.34 19.11 -19.28
CA ASN A 199 17.00 19.72 -19.45
C ASN A 199 16.02 18.97 -20.38
N ASN A 200 16.42 17.88 -21.06
CA ASN A 200 15.56 17.15 -22.02
C ASN A 200 14.94 15.84 -21.48
N PHE A 201 14.63 15.76 -20.18
CA PHE A 201 13.74 14.70 -19.65
C PHE A 201 12.24 15.04 -19.83
N HIS A 202 11.91 16.18 -20.46
CA HIS A 202 10.55 16.61 -20.75
C HIS A 202 10.33 16.65 -22.27
N ASN A 203 9.28 15.96 -22.72
CA ASN A 203 8.64 16.05 -24.04
C ASN A 203 9.35 15.40 -25.24
N HIS A 204 9.15 14.09 -25.39
CA HIS A 204 8.57 13.53 -26.62
C HIS A 204 8.29 12.04 -26.46
N TYR A 205 7.04 11.66 -26.17
CA TYR A 205 6.41 10.43 -26.66
C TYR A 205 4.89 10.64 -26.59
N HIS A 206 4.40 11.51 -27.47
CA HIS A 206 3.10 11.29 -28.08
C HIS A 206 3.33 10.36 -29.29
N ASP A 207 2.38 9.46 -29.47
CA ASP A 207 2.09 8.64 -30.63
C ASP A 207 2.63 7.20 -30.68
N HIS A 208 1.64 6.34 -30.92
CA HIS A 208 1.64 4.92 -31.22
C HIS A 208 1.79 3.99 -30.02
N TYR A 209 0.68 3.38 -29.59
CA TYR A 209 0.25 2.07 -30.09
C TYR A 209 -1.26 1.87 -29.88
N HIS A 210 -2.01 2.08 -30.97
CA HIS A 210 -3.09 1.15 -31.30
C HIS A 210 -2.47 -0.23 -31.51
N TYR A 211 -2.96 -1.24 -30.80
CA TYR A 211 -3.46 -2.52 -31.31
C TYR A 211 -4.08 -3.30 -30.15
#